data_AF-A0A8T3T9E8-F1
#
_entry.id   AF-A0A8T3T9E8-F1
#
_cell.length_a   1.000
_cell.length_b   1.000
_cell.length_c   1.000
_cell.angle_alpha   90.00
_cell.angle_beta   90.00
_cell.angle_gamma   90.00
#
_symmetry.space_group_name_H-M   'P 1'
#
loop_
_entity.id
_entity.type
_entity.pdbx_description
1 polymer ?
#
loop_
_entity_poly.entity_id
_entity_poly.type
_entity_poly.pdbx_seq_one_letter_code
_entity_poly.pdbx_strand_id
1 'polypeptide(L)'
;ALGIPVGSVLRTKPDATVAVVLAAPGYPASPLLGEPVAGLAEARVEGATVFSAGVARASGAVGVATGPTVPGGDGLVTAGGRVATVVGRGRALEEAREQAYRAADRITFPGRQLRRDIGLQRVAINA
;
A
#
# COMPACT_ATOMS: atom_id res chain seq x y z
N ALA A 1 -21.89 -12.69 11.36
CA ALA A 1 -20.75 -13.52 11.81
C ALA A 1 -20.32 -14.44 10.68
N LEU A 2 -19.03 -14.76 10.53
CA LEU A 2 -18.46 -15.52 9.41
C LEU A 2 -18.95 -16.98 9.29
N GLY A 3 -19.96 -17.41 10.06
CA GLY A 3 -20.47 -18.78 10.07
C GLY A 3 -19.47 -19.82 10.59
N ILE A 4 -18.36 -19.38 11.18
CA ILE A 4 -17.30 -20.27 11.68
C ILE A 4 -17.70 -20.74 13.09
N PRO A 5 -17.85 -22.07 13.31
CA PRO A 5 -18.18 -22.60 14.62
C PRO A 5 -17.15 -22.21 15.68
N VAL A 6 -17.62 -21.90 16.88
CA VAL A 6 -16.76 -21.65 18.04
C VAL A 6 -15.89 -22.89 18.28
N GLY A 7 -14.58 -22.69 18.45
CA GLY A 7 -13.59 -23.77 18.60
C GLY A 7 -12.95 -24.24 17.28
N SER A 8 -13.34 -23.69 16.13
CA SER A 8 -12.66 -23.99 14.86
C SER A 8 -11.25 -23.42 14.82
N VAL A 9 -10.29 -24.23 14.34
CA VAL A 9 -8.91 -23.77 14.10
C VAL A 9 -8.81 -23.21 12.68
N LEU A 10 -8.35 -21.96 12.57
CA LEU A 10 -8.04 -21.36 11.27
C LEU A 10 -6.68 -21.86 10.78
N ARG A 11 -6.67 -22.48 9.59
CA ARG A 11 -5.43 -22.89 8.95
C ARG A 11 -4.70 -21.67 8.38
N THR A 12 -3.45 -21.50 8.78
CA THR A 12 -2.53 -20.52 8.20
C THR A 12 -1.56 -21.22 7.26
N LYS A 13 -0.94 -20.45 6.37
CA LYS A 13 0.19 -20.94 5.58
C LYS A 13 1.49 -20.59 6.31
N PRO A 14 2.58 -21.37 6.15
CA PRO A 14 3.82 -21.17 6.91
C PRO A 14 4.66 -19.99 6.41
N ASP A 15 4.31 -19.39 5.28
CA ASP A 15 4.99 -18.22 4.73
C ASP A 15 4.73 -16.94 5.51
N ALA A 16 5.63 -15.96 5.35
CA ALA A 16 5.51 -14.64 5.92
C ALA A 16 4.90 -13.65 4.93
N THR A 17 4.22 -12.63 5.46
CA THR A 17 3.72 -11.49 4.69
C THR A 17 4.06 -10.18 5.38
N VAL A 18 4.39 -9.15 4.59
CA VAL A 18 4.66 -7.79 5.08
C VAL A 18 3.84 -6.80 4.28
N ALA A 19 3.05 -5.98 4.99
CA ALA A 19 2.16 -4.98 4.41
C ALA A 19 2.71 -3.57 4.64
N VAL A 20 3.08 -2.89 3.55
CA VAL A 20 3.59 -1.51 3.55
C VAL A 20 2.49 -0.58 3.04
N VAL A 21 2.15 0.43 3.84
CA VAL A 21 1.17 1.45 3.44
C VAL A 21 1.91 2.62 2.78
N LEU A 22 1.40 3.05 1.62
CA LEU A 22 1.72 4.32 1.01
C LEU A 22 0.64 5.34 1.37
N ALA A 23 1.04 6.47 1.93
CA ALA A 23 0.15 7.54 2.37
C ALA A 23 0.37 8.82 1.56
N ALA A 24 -0.72 9.59 1.39
CA ALA A 24 -0.70 10.91 0.81
C ALA A 24 0.14 11.88 1.68
N PRO A 25 0.82 12.87 1.08
CA PRO A 25 1.50 13.91 1.84
C PRO A 25 0.52 14.61 2.78
N GLY A 26 0.97 14.92 4.00
CA GLY A 26 0.17 15.58 5.03
C GLY A 26 -0.71 14.65 5.88
N TYR A 27 -0.78 13.35 5.56
CA TYR A 27 -1.35 12.35 6.45
C TYR A 27 -0.56 12.28 7.79
N PRO A 28 -1.21 12.14 8.96
CA PRO A 28 -2.65 11.93 9.16
C PRO A 28 -3.50 13.20 9.29
N ALA A 29 -2.88 14.38 9.41
CA ALA A 29 -3.60 15.61 9.76
C ALA A 29 -4.38 16.23 8.60
N SER A 30 -3.74 16.37 7.44
CA SER A 30 -4.31 17.08 6.28
C SER A 30 -3.77 16.47 4.99
N PRO A 31 -4.25 15.28 4.60
CA PRO A 31 -3.76 14.59 3.40
C PRO A 31 -4.13 15.37 2.14
N LEU A 32 -3.18 15.55 1.22
CA LEU A 32 -3.45 16.12 -0.10
C LEU A 32 -4.14 15.08 -0.99
N LEU A 33 -5.21 15.51 -1.63
CA LEU A 33 -6.05 14.69 -2.51
C LEU A 33 -5.95 15.19 -3.95
N GLY A 34 -6.39 14.37 -4.91
CA GLY A 34 -6.41 14.72 -6.33
C GLY A 34 -5.10 14.51 -7.07
N GLU A 35 -4.06 14.07 -6.38
CA GLU A 35 -2.74 13.86 -6.98
C GLU A 35 -2.71 12.58 -7.82
N PRO A 36 -2.10 12.60 -9.02
CA PRO A 36 -2.04 11.43 -9.89
C PRO A 36 -1.29 10.27 -9.24
N VAL A 37 -1.88 9.07 -9.32
CA VAL A 37 -1.29 7.81 -8.85
C VAL A 37 -0.92 6.96 -10.05
N ALA A 38 0.32 6.48 -10.09
CA ALA A 38 0.84 5.58 -11.12
C ALA A 38 1.64 4.42 -10.50
N GLY A 39 1.90 3.38 -11.29
CA GLY A 39 2.76 2.27 -10.87
C GLY A 39 2.04 1.12 -10.18
N LEU A 40 0.69 1.15 -10.12
CA LEU A 40 -0.09 0.12 -9.40
C LEU A 40 -0.09 -1.21 -10.15
N ALA A 41 -0.06 -1.19 -11.48
CA ALA A 41 0.03 -2.39 -12.30
C ALA A 41 1.43 -3.02 -12.22
N GLU A 42 2.47 -2.20 -12.29
CA GLU A 42 3.88 -2.59 -12.22
C GLU A 42 4.21 -3.23 -10.86
N ALA A 43 3.68 -2.67 -9.77
CA ALA A 43 3.81 -3.25 -8.44
C ALA A 43 3.19 -4.66 -8.34
N ARG A 44 2.12 -4.95 -9.09
CA ARG A 44 1.52 -6.29 -9.14
C ARG A 44 2.38 -7.26 -9.97
N VAL A 45 3.02 -6.78 -11.03
CA VAL A 45 3.95 -7.58 -11.85
C VAL A 45 5.18 -8.03 -11.05
N GLU A 46 5.64 -7.23 -10.08
CA GLU A 46 6.68 -7.60 -9.10
C GLU A 46 6.24 -8.72 -8.11
N GLY A 47 5.03 -9.28 -8.28
CA GLY A 47 4.50 -10.39 -7.51
C GLY A 47 3.90 -10.01 -6.16
N ALA A 48 3.80 -8.70 -5.85
CA ALA A 48 3.14 -8.23 -4.64
C ALA A 48 1.60 -8.16 -4.82
N THR A 49 0.88 -8.34 -3.71
CA THR A 49 -0.56 -8.06 -3.69
C THR A 49 -0.77 -6.58 -3.34
N VAL A 50 -1.42 -5.84 -4.23
CA VAL A 50 -1.69 -4.40 -4.03
C VAL A 50 -3.17 -4.20 -3.71
N PHE A 51 -3.45 -3.68 -2.52
CA PHE A 51 -4.78 -3.26 -2.10
C PHE A 51 -4.93 -1.75 -2.25
N SER A 52 -5.88 -1.33 -3.07
CA SER A 52 -6.29 0.07 -3.19
C SER A 52 -7.04 0.50 -1.93
N ALA A 53 -6.72 1.68 -1.41
CA ALA A 53 -7.43 2.31 -0.29
C ALA A 53 -8.04 3.64 -0.76
N GLY A 54 -7.45 4.78 -0.39
CA GLY A 54 -7.88 6.11 -0.81
C GLY A 54 -7.42 6.45 -2.23
N VAL A 55 -8.01 5.81 -3.23
CA VAL A 55 -7.83 6.15 -4.66
C VAL A 55 -9.19 6.29 -5.35
N ALA A 56 -9.29 7.19 -6.32
CA ALA A 56 -10.46 7.36 -7.18
C ALA A 56 -10.04 7.45 -8.65
N ARG A 57 -10.96 7.16 -9.57
CA ARG A 57 -10.77 7.49 -10.98
C ARG A 57 -10.84 9.00 -11.15
N ALA A 58 -9.90 9.57 -11.91
CA ALA A 58 -9.88 11.01 -12.16
C ALA A 58 -11.21 11.54 -12.74
N SER A 59 -11.84 10.78 -13.64
CA SER A 59 -13.14 11.14 -14.25
C SER A 59 -14.35 11.06 -13.32
N GLY A 60 -14.21 10.48 -12.12
CA GLY A 60 -15.31 10.27 -11.17
C GLY A 60 -15.02 10.78 -9.75
N ALA A 61 -13.93 11.53 -9.56
CA ALA A 61 -13.54 12.07 -8.26
C ALA A 61 -14.41 13.31 -7.93
N VAL A 62 -15.57 13.07 -7.32
CA VAL A 62 -16.50 14.15 -6.93
C VAL A 62 -15.95 14.88 -5.70
N GLY A 63 -15.83 16.20 -5.77
CA GLY A 63 -15.38 17.05 -4.66
C GLY A 63 -13.86 17.06 -4.43
N VAL A 64 -13.08 16.45 -5.32
CA VAL A 64 -11.61 16.48 -5.29
C VAL A 64 -11.14 17.16 -6.57
N ALA A 65 -10.48 18.31 -6.46
CA ALA A 65 -9.82 18.91 -7.62
C ALA A 65 -8.72 17.96 -8.09
N THR A 66 -8.86 17.41 -9.30
CA THR A 66 -7.91 16.44 -9.84
C THR A 66 -6.79 17.17 -10.57
N GLY A 67 -5.54 16.79 -10.27
CA GLY A 67 -4.39 17.20 -11.06
C GLY A 67 -4.45 16.66 -12.51
N PRO A 68 -3.48 17.03 -13.36
CA PRO A 68 -3.43 16.53 -14.73
C PRO A 68 -3.30 15.01 -14.75
N THR A 69 -4.09 14.34 -15.60
CA THR A 69 -3.97 12.90 -15.82
C THR A 69 -2.60 12.59 -16.44
N VAL A 70 -1.92 11.55 -15.95
CA VAL A 70 -0.67 11.08 -16.57
C VAL A 70 -1.01 10.28 -17.84
N PRO A 71 -0.52 10.68 -19.03
CA PRO A 71 -0.73 9.91 -20.26
C PRO A 71 -0.16 8.50 -20.13
N GLY A 72 -0.96 7.48 -20.45
CA GLY A 72 -0.58 6.08 -20.28
C GLY A 72 -0.57 5.58 -18.83
N GLY A 73 -0.94 6.43 -17.85
CA GLY A 73 -1.08 6.04 -16.45
C GLY A 73 -2.43 5.38 -16.14
N ASP A 74 -2.59 4.93 -14.89
CA ASP A 74 -3.77 4.19 -14.42
C ASP A 74 -5.08 5.01 -14.38
N GLY A 75 -5.03 6.32 -14.65
CA GLY A 75 -6.18 7.23 -14.57
C GLY A 75 -6.70 7.40 -13.13
N LEU A 76 -5.84 7.16 -12.14
CA LEU A 76 -6.18 7.19 -10.72
C LEU A 76 -5.58 8.42 -10.04
N VAL A 77 -6.26 8.90 -9.01
CA VAL A 77 -5.82 10.00 -8.15
C VAL A 77 -5.96 9.60 -6.68
N THR A 78 -5.18 10.23 -5.80
CA THR A 78 -5.31 10.09 -4.35
C THR A 78 -6.68 10.62 -3.90
N ALA A 79 -7.42 9.84 -3.13
CA ALA A 79 -8.76 10.18 -2.62
C ALA A 79 -8.90 9.92 -1.12
N GLY A 80 -7.79 9.70 -0.42
CA GLY A 80 -7.74 9.57 1.02
C GLY A 80 -6.31 9.56 1.55
N GLY A 81 -6.16 9.61 2.87
CA GLY A 81 -4.85 9.69 3.51
C GLY A 81 -3.96 8.46 3.32
N ARG A 82 -4.52 7.25 3.40
CA ARG A 82 -3.83 6.01 3.01
C ARG A 82 -4.25 5.66 1.60
N VAL A 83 -3.30 5.58 0.67
CA VAL A 83 -3.57 5.48 -0.77
C VAL A 83 -3.57 4.02 -1.23
N ALA A 84 -2.53 3.27 -0.85
CA ALA A 84 -2.39 1.86 -1.20
C ALA A 84 -1.67 1.08 -0.10
N THR A 85 -1.98 -0.21 0.00
CA THR A 85 -1.24 -1.17 0.83
C THR A 85 -0.61 -2.21 -0.09
N VAL A 86 0.71 -2.31 -0.06
CA VAL A 86 1.50 -3.27 -0.84
C VAL A 86 1.93 -4.41 0.07
N VAL A 87 1.53 -5.63 -0.27
CA VAL A 87 1.82 -6.83 0.51
C VAL A 87 2.78 -7.73 -0.24
N GLY A 88 3.99 -7.84 0.29
CA GLY A 88 4.98 -8.83 -0.14
C GLY A 88 4.80 -10.14 0.62
N ARG A 89 5.22 -11.24 0.01
CA ARG A 89 5.09 -12.60 0.53
C ARG A 89 6.37 -13.38 0.28
N GLY A 90 6.93 -13.99 1.33
CA GLY A 90 8.18 -14.73 1.25
C GLY A 90 8.18 -15.95 2.15
N ARG A 91 9.19 -16.81 2.01
CA ARG A 91 9.38 -17.95 2.91
C ARG A 91 9.79 -17.49 4.30
N ALA A 92 10.43 -16.33 4.40
CA ALA A 92 10.83 -15.66 5.63
C ALA A 92 10.37 -14.19 5.65
N LEU A 93 10.45 -13.55 6.83
CA LEU A 93 10.00 -12.18 7.02
C LEU A 93 10.81 -11.19 6.18
N GLU A 94 12.12 -11.43 6.07
CA GLU A 94 13.08 -10.65 5.31
C GLU A 94 12.71 -10.66 3.81
N GLU A 95 12.46 -11.84 3.25
CA GLU A 95 12.03 -11.99 1.86
C GLU A 95 10.69 -11.27 1.59
N ALA A 96 9.70 -11.46 2.48
CA ALA A 96 8.40 -10.80 2.35
C ALA A 96 8.54 -9.27 2.40
N ARG A 97 9.42 -8.77 3.27
CA ARG A 97 9.72 -7.35 3.42
C ARG A 97 10.39 -6.78 2.18
N GLU A 98 11.44 -7.43 1.67
CA GLU A 98 12.13 -7.01 0.45
C GLU A 98 11.17 -6.93 -0.74
N GLN A 99 10.32 -7.94 -0.91
CA GLN A 99 9.33 -7.93 -1.97
C GLN A 99 8.31 -6.80 -1.82
N ALA A 100 7.82 -6.54 -0.60
CA ALA A 100 6.87 -5.47 -0.33
C ALA A 100 7.45 -4.10 -0.71
N TYR A 101 8.70 -3.81 -0.33
CA TYR A 101 9.34 -2.53 -0.64
C TYR A 101 9.71 -2.38 -2.11
N ARG A 102 10.21 -3.44 -2.76
CA ARG A 102 10.52 -3.43 -4.19
C ARG A 102 9.28 -3.06 -5.02
N ALA A 103 8.14 -3.68 -4.71
CA ALA A 103 6.87 -3.36 -5.35
C ALA A 103 6.35 -1.98 -4.96
N ALA A 104 6.46 -1.58 -3.68
CA ALA A 104 6.03 -0.26 -3.22
C ALA A 104 6.81 0.88 -3.88
N ASP A 105 8.05 0.65 -4.29
CA ASP A 105 8.87 1.64 -5.00
C ASP A 105 8.50 1.81 -6.47
N ARG A 106 7.67 0.94 -7.03
CA ARG A 106 7.04 1.16 -8.33
C ARG A 106 5.90 2.17 -8.27
N ILE A 107 5.21 2.27 -7.13
CA ILE A 107 4.05 3.15 -6.98
C ILE A 107 4.51 4.58 -6.69
N THR A 108 4.03 5.52 -7.50
CA THR A 108 4.39 6.93 -7.43
C THR A 108 3.15 7.82 -7.35
N PHE A 109 3.26 8.85 -6.53
CA PHE A 109 2.41 10.04 -6.50
C PHE A 109 3.16 11.15 -5.76
N PRO A 110 2.91 12.43 -6.08
CA PRO A 110 3.56 13.57 -5.44
C PRO A 110 3.54 13.51 -3.91
N GLY A 111 4.72 13.68 -3.30
CA GLY A 111 4.87 13.75 -1.85
C GLY A 111 4.55 12.45 -1.09
N ARG A 112 4.51 11.28 -1.76
CA ARG A 112 4.19 10.00 -1.11
C ARG A 112 5.02 9.77 0.15
N GLN A 113 4.35 9.26 1.19
CA GLN A 113 4.95 8.93 2.46
C GLN A 113 4.87 7.43 2.70
N LEU A 114 5.95 6.83 3.18
CA LEU A 114 5.93 5.46 3.68
C LEU A 114 7.02 5.24 4.73
N ARG A 115 6.73 4.36 5.68
CA ARG A 115 7.71 3.91 6.67
C ARG A 115 8.62 2.85 6.05
N ARG A 116 9.92 2.96 6.31
CA ARG A 116 10.94 2.00 5.83
C ARG A 116 11.32 0.94 6.87
N ASP A 117 10.71 0.91 8.04
CA ASP A 117 11.04 0.04 9.16
C ASP A 117 9.99 -1.05 9.45
N ILE A 118 8.96 -1.19 8.61
CA ILE A 118 7.89 -2.18 8.81
C ILE A 118 8.42 -3.61 8.71
N GLY A 119 8.29 -4.38 9.78
CA GLY A 119 8.78 -5.76 9.82
C GLY A 119 10.28 -5.88 10.13
N LEU A 120 10.95 -4.79 10.52
CA LEU A 120 12.24 -4.93 11.21
C LEU A 120 11.99 -5.38 12.66
N GLN A 121 12.85 -6.26 13.15
CA GLN A 121 12.87 -6.55 14.59
C GLN A 121 13.29 -5.30 15.37
N ARG A 122 12.75 -5.17 16.57
CA ARG A 122 13.12 -4.12 17.50
C ARG A 122 14.60 -4.30 17.85
N VAL A 123 15.45 -3.31 17.55
CA VAL A 123 16.81 -3.29 18.10
C VAL A 123 16.66 -3.27 19.61
N ALA A 124 17.28 -4.22 20.31
CA ALA A 124 17.35 -4.18 21.77
C ALA A 124 18.00 -2.84 22.16
N ILE A 125 17.22 -1.95 22.76
CA ILE A 125 17.79 -0.79 23.44
C ILE A 125 18.34 -1.38 24.74
N ASN A 126 19.65 -1.63 24.78
CA ASN A 126 20.33 -1.86 26.05
C ASN A 126 20.16 -0.56 26.85
N ALA A 127 19.27 -0.60 27.84
CA ALA A 127 19.13 0.41 28.87
C ALA A 127 20.18 0.17 29.97
#